data_AF-A0A935BX27-F1
#
_entry.id   AF-A0A935BX27-F1
#
_cell.length_a   1.000
_cell.length_b   1.000
_cell.length_c   1.000
_cell.angle_alpha   90.00
_cell.angle_beta   90.00
_cell.angle_gamma   90.00
#
_symmetry.space_group_name_H-M   'P 1'
#
loop_
_entity.id
_entity.type
_entity.pdbx_description
1 polymer ?
#
loop_
_entity_poly.entity_id
_entity_poly.type
_entity_poly.pdbx_seq_one_letter_code
_entity_poly.pdbx_strand_id
1 'polypeptide(L)'
;MRATGIRLITGLSILISMDGCSRSNNLILGRVEAQAGEHRVVVTDCYRTKVPGVEKIEDTLDGKPTFRFKPCQDADVIIRGDELVVNGKLYGKLGVADRITVDHGSVLVNDKPAAAN
;
A
#
# COMPACT_ATOMS: atom_id res chain seq x y z
N MET A 1 -21.66 2.06 -59.77
CA MET A 1 -22.58 2.50 -58.70
C MET A 1 -21.98 2.10 -57.35
N ARG A 2 -22.16 2.92 -56.30
CA ARG A 2 -22.07 2.67 -54.82
C ARG A 2 -21.20 1.47 -54.33
N ALA A 3 -20.10 1.62 -53.59
CA ALA A 3 -19.81 2.31 -52.31
C ALA A 3 -20.17 1.53 -51.01
N THR A 4 -19.31 1.62 -49.99
CA THR A 4 -19.41 1.07 -48.60
C THR A 4 -19.38 -0.47 -48.49
N GLY A 5 -18.76 -1.12 -47.49
CA GLY A 5 -17.91 -0.75 -46.36
C GLY A 5 -17.18 -2.04 -45.89
N ILE A 6 -16.78 -2.32 -44.64
CA ILE A 6 -16.72 -1.60 -43.35
C ILE A 6 -15.44 -2.12 -42.63
N ARG A 7 -14.81 -1.35 -41.72
CA ARG A 7 -13.68 -1.82 -40.89
C ARG A 7 -14.18 -2.57 -39.65
N LEU A 8 -13.77 -3.82 -39.46
CA LEU A 8 -13.89 -4.53 -38.19
C LEU A 8 -12.54 -4.50 -37.45
N ILE A 9 -12.34 -3.43 -36.68
CA ILE A 9 -11.26 -3.35 -35.70
C ILE A 9 -11.75 -4.10 -34.46
N THR A 10 -11.48 -5.41 -34.38
CA THR A 10 -11.71 -6.19 -33.16
C THR A 10 -10.73 -5.72 -32.10
N GLY A 11 -11.25 -4.97 -31.12
CA GLY A 11 -10.46 -4.35 -30.08
C GLY A 11 -9.71 -5.37 -29.23
N LEU A 12 -8.39 -5.42 -29.39
CA LEU A 12 -7.50 -6.07 -28.45
C LEU A 12 -7.57 -5.30 -27.12
N SER A 13 -8.43 -5.76 -26.22
CA SER A 13 -8.58 -5.19 -24.89
C SER A 13 -7.30 -5.45 -24.10
N ILE A 14 -6.40 -4.47 -24.09
CA ILE A 14 -5.18 -4.52 -23.30
C ILE A 14 -5.61 -4.43 -21.83
N LEU A 15 -5.67 -5.59 -21.18
CA LEU A 15 -5.72 -5.68 -19.72
C LEU A 15 -4.37 -5.17 -19.20
N ILE A 16 -4.34 -3.88 -18.85
CA ILE A 16 -3.22 -3.28 -18.12
C ILE A 16 -3.28 -3.83 -16.70
N SER A 17 -2.67 -4.99 -16.50
CA SER A 17 -2.32 -5.49 -15.17
C SER A 17 -1.50 -4.41 -14.48
N MET A 18 -2.06 -3.79 -13.43
CA MET A 18 -1.31 -2.85 -12.62
C MET A 18 -0.35 -3.66 -11.75
N ASP A 19 0.85 -3.92 -12.28
CA ASP A 19 1.95 -4.51 -11.54
C ASP A 19 2.16 -3.70 -10.25
N GLY A 20 1.83 -4.32 -9.11
CA GLY A 20 2.00 -3.72 -7.80
C GLY A 20 3.46 -3.33 -7.60
N CYS A 21 3.74 -2.03 -7.65
CA CYS A 21 5.08 -1.48 -7.58
C CYS A 21 5.69 -1.68 -6.18
N SER A 22 6.16 -2.91 -5.92
CA SER A 22 6.91 -3.26 -4.72
C SER A 22 8.23 -2.51 -4.74
N ARG A 23 8.34 -1.45 -3.94
CA ARG A 23 9.55 -0.63 -3.86
C ARG A 23 10.60 -1.29 -2.95
N SER A 24 11.79 -0.69 -2.99
CA SER A 24 13.05 -1.30 -2.58
C SER A 24 13.11 -1.74 -1.11
N ASN A 25 13.71 -2.91 -0.88
CA ASN A 25 14.18 -3.33 0.44
C ASN A 25 15.68 -3.05 0.55
N ASN A 26 16.07 -2.18 1.48
CA ASN A 26 17.47 -1.97 1.83
C ASN A 26 17.81 -2.75 3.11
N LEU A 27 18.27 -4.00 2.90
CA LEU A 27 18.62 -4.95 3.96
C LEU A 27 19.72 -4.43 4.90
N ILE A 28 20.68 -3.64 4.38
CA ILE A 28 21.79 -3.10 5.17
C ILE A 28 21.27 -2.08 6.20
N LEU A 29 20.21 -1.34 5.86
CA LEU A 29 19.60 -0.34 6.72
C LEU A 29 18.36 -0.85 7.48
N GLY A 30 18.03 -2.15 7.37
CA GLY A 30 16.77 -2.70 7.89
C GLY A 30 15.53 -1.99 7.36
N ARG A 31 15.62 -1.29 6.21
CA ARG A 31 14.59 -0.37 5.73
C ARG A 31 13.82 -1.01 4.58
N VAL A 32 12.51 -1.09 4.75
CA VAL A 32 11.57 -1.65 3.80
C VAL A 32 10.51 -0.59 3.47
N GLU A 33 10.16 -0.47 2.19
CA GLU A 33 9.23 0.54 1.71
C GLU A 33 8.25 -0.05 0.70
N ALA A 34 6.97 0.27 0.84
CA ALA A 34 5.97 -0.03 -0.17
C ALA A 34 4.88 1.04 -0.29
N GLN A 35 4.15 0.96 -1.39
CA GLN A 35 3.03 1.84 -1.72
C GLN A 35 1.71 1.15 -1.35
N ALA A 36 1.00 1.67 -0.35
CA ALA A 36 -0.26 1.14 0.15
C ALA A 36 -1.41 2.10 -0.22
N GLY A 37 -2.07 1.82 -1.34
CA GLY A 37 -2.95 2.80 -1.99
C GLY A 37 -2.14 4.04 -2.39
N GLU A 38 -2.59 5.22 -1.97
CA GLU A 38 -1.88 6.49 -2.23
C GLU A 38 -0.76 6.77 -1.21
N HIS A 39 -0.67 5.99 -0.13
CA HIS A 39 0.26 6.24 0.97
C HIS A 39 1.60 5.51 0.80
N ARG A 40 2.70 6.22 1.07
CA ARG A 40 4.03 5.64 1.16
C ARG A 40 4.25 5.12 2.57
N VAL A 41 4.40 3.81 2.73
CA VAL A 41 4.67 3.17 4.03
C VAL A 41 6.13 2.74 4.08
N VAL A 42 6.82 3.19 5.13
CA VAL A 42 8.20 2.82 5.44
C VAL A 42 8.24 2.08 6.76
N VAL A 43 8.98 0.99 6.82
CA VAL A 43 9.24 0.24 8.06
C VAL A 43 10.77 0.10 8.21
N THR A 44 11.29 0.47 9.37
CA THR A 44 12.69 0.25 9.77
C THR A 44 12.81 -0.95 10.72
N ASP A 45 14.05 -1.38 11.03
CA ASP A 45 14.37 -2.59 11.81
C ASP A 45 13.92 -3.93 11.16
N CYS A 46 13.52 -3.91 9.89
CA CYS A 46 13.06 -5.09 9.16
C CYS A 46 14.22 -5.86 8.49
N TYR A 47 14.94 -6.67 9.27
CA TYR A 47 16.05 -7.52 8.78
C TYR A 47 15.60 -8.85 8.16
N ARG A 48 14.81 -8.82 7.07
CA ARG A 48 14.36 -10.02 6.34
C ARG A 48 14.80 -10.00 4.87
N THR A 49 15.55 -11.01 4.44
CA THR A 49 16.07 -11.14 3.05
C THR A 49 14.99 -11.16 1.97
N LYS A 50 13.77 -11.60 2.33
CA LYS A 50 12.54 -11.41 1.55
C LYS A 50 11.44 -10.94 2.49
N VAL A 51 10.68 -9.96 2.06
CA VAL A 51 9.47 -9.46 2.72
C VAL A 51 8.27 -9.61 1.78
N PRO A 52 7.07 -9.88 2.30
CA PRO A 52 5.85 -9.81 1.51
C PRO A 52 5.61 -8.37 1.02
N GLY A 53 4.91 -8.25 -0.12
CA GLY A 53 4.44 -6.96 -0.63
C GLY A 53 3.22 -6.44 0.14
N VAL A 54 2.59 -5.39 -0.39
CA VAL A 54 1.29 -4.91 0.10
C VAL A 54 0.19 -5.84 -0.41
N GLU A 55 -0.65 -6.32 0.49
CA GLU A 55 -1.86 -7.07 0.21
C GLU A 55 -3.04 -6.09 0.08
N LYS A 56 -3.78 -6.14 -1.03
CA LYS A 56 -5.07 -5.45 -1.18
C LYS A 56 -6.17 -6.41 -0.77
N ILE A 57 -6.95 -6.05 0.24
CA ILE A 57 -8.08 -6.83 0.76
C ILE A 57 -9.34 -6.26 0.10
N GLU A 58 -9.93 -7.03 -0.82
CA GLU A 58 -11.06 -6.56 -1.65
C GLU A 58 -12.43 -6.74 -0.98
N ASP A 59 -12.56 -7.67 -0.04
CA ASP A 59 -13.76 -7.87 0.80
C ASP A 59 -13.60 -7.19 2.16
N THR A 60 -14.20 -6.02 2.34
CA THR A 60 -14.31 -5.37 3.65
C THR A 60 -15.75 -4.96 3.93
N LEU A 61 -16.18 -5.13 5.19
CA LEU A 61 -17.55 -4.87 5.64
C LEU A 61 -18.01 -3.43 5.39
N ASP A 62 -17.06 -2.50 5.29
CA ASP A 62 -17.29 -1.07 5.13
C ASP A 62 -17.30 -0.60 3.66
N GLY A 63 -17.06 -1.50 2.69
CA GLY A 63 -16.94 -1.17 1.26
C GLY A 63 -15.74 -0.29 0.90
N LYS A 64 -14.79 -0.11 1.81
CA LYS A 64 -13.58 0.71 1.64
C LYS A 64 -12.40 -0.14 1.18
N PRO A 65 -11.54 0.34 0.25
CA PRO A 65 -10.31 -0.37 -0.07
C PRO A 65 -9.44 -0.49 1.19
N THR A 66 -8.99 -1.70 1.49
CA THR A 66 -8.07 -1.94 2.61
C THR A 66 -6.75 -2.49 2.09
N PHE A 67 -5.66 -1.86 2.53
CA PHE A 67 -4.30 -2.25 2.20
C PHE A 67 -3.61 -2.72 3.47
N ARG A 68 -2.97 -3.88 3.43
CA ARG A 68 -2.17 -4.42 4.53
C ARG A 68 -0.71 -4.53 4.10
N PHE A 69 0.20 -4.06 4.93
CA PHE A 69 1.63 -4.23 4.75
C PHE A 69 2.25 -4.79 6.02
N LYS A 70 2.77 -6.01 5.93
CA LYS A 70 3.40 -6.73 7.05
C LYS A 70 4.79 -7.26 6.68
N PRO A 71 5.78 -6.38 6.47
CA PRO A 71 7.11 -6.81 6.03
C PRO A 71 7.82 -7.65 7.10
N CYS A 72 7.78 -7.20 8.35
CA CYS A 72 8.32 -7.89 9.53
C CYS A 72 7.22 -8.38 10.49
N GLN A 73 7.61 -9.07 11.55
CA GLN A 73 6.68 -9.66 12.52
C GLN A 73 6.01 -8.61 13.42
N ASP A 74 6.75 -7.53 13.68
CA ASP A 74 6.52 -6.45 14.63
C ASP A 74 5.92 -5.17 14.01
N ALA A 75 5.73 -5.14 12.69
CA ALA A 75 5.00 -4.07 12.00
C ALA A 75 3.90 -4.66 11.09
N ASP A 76 2.66 -4.62 11.56
CA ASP A 76 1.44 -4.94 10.83
C ASP A 76 0.68 -3.63 10.56
N VAL A 77 0.90 -3.04 9.39
CA VAL A 77 0.28 -1.76 8.98
C VAL A 77 -0.96 -2.04 8.15
N ILE A 78 -2.10 -1.50 8.55
CA ILE A 78 -3.37 -1.61 7.84
C ILE A 78 -3.90 -0.20 7.58
N ILE A 79 -4.23 0.08 6.33
CA ILE A 79 -4.89 1.32 5.90
C ILE A 79 -6.27 0.95 5.36
N ARG A 80 -7.34 1.37 6.05
CA ARG A 80 -8.73 1.08 5.70
C ARG A 80 -9.42 2.35 5.22
N GLY A 81 -9.44 2.56 3.90
CA GLY A 81 -9.79 3.83 3.29
C GLY A 81 -8.86 4.93 3.78
N ASP A 82 -9.37 5.83 4.63
CA ASP A 82 -8.65 6.95 5.22
C ASP A 82 -8.10 6.66 6.64
N GLU A 83 -8.28 5.46 7.19
CA GLU A 83 -7.95 5.14 8.59
C GLU A 83 -6.65 4.32 8.71
N LEU A 84 -5.71 4.76 9.57
CA LEU A 84 -4.47 4.05 9.88
C LEU A 84 -4.63 3.19 11.14
N VAL A 85 -4.30 1.91 11.01
CA VAL A 85 -4.13 0.97 12.13
C VAL A 85 -2.73 0.36 12.05
N VAL A 86 -1.97 0.37 13.16
CA VAL A 86 -0.65 -0.29 13.24
C VAL A 86 -0.63 -1.22 14.44
N ASN A 87 -0.26 -2.48 14.24
CA ASN A 87 -0.22 -3.51 15.28
C ASN A 87 -1.53 -3.63 16.08
N GLY A 88 -2.68 -3.45 15.39
CA GLY A 88 -4.01 -3.49 15.98
C GLY A 88 -4.43 -2.23 16.74
N LYS A 89 -3.58 -1.19 16.83
CA LYS A 89 -3.92 0.11 17.43
C LYS A 89 -4.34 1.10 16.36
N LEU A 90 -5.42 1.84 16.61
CA LEU A 90 -5.93 2.90 15.75
C LEU A 90 -5.09 4.17 15.93
N TYR A 91 -4.60 4.76 14.84
CA TYR A 91 -3.87 6.05 14.86
C TYR A 91 -4.69 7.21 14.24
N GLY A 92 -5.94 6.95 13.87
CA GLY A 92 -6.86 7.94 13.33
C GLY A 92 -6.79 8.05 11.81
N LYS A 93 -7.16 9.23 11.29
CA LYS A 93 -7.31 9.47 9.85
C LYS A 93 -6.02 10.01 9.22
N LEU A 94 -5.73 9.53 8.02
CA LEU A 94 -4.67 9.99 7.13
C LEU A 94 -5.20 11.07 6.17
N GLY A 95 -4.34 12.03 5.85
CA GLY A 95 -4.50 12.91 4.69
C GLY A 95 -4.07 12.21 3.38
N VAL A 96 -4.46 12.81 2.25
CA VAL A 96 -4.12 12.32 0.90
C VAL A 96 -2.61 12.16 0.75
N ALA A 97 -2.18 10.96 0.36
CA ALA A 97 -0.77 10.60 0.15
C ALA A 97 0.17 10.82 1.36
N ASP A 98 -0.36 10.86 2.58
CA ASP A 98 0.45 10.91 3.81
C ASP A 98 1.52 9.80 3.84
N ARG A 99 2.73 10.14 4.30
CA ARG A 99 3.81 9.17 4.51
C ARG A 99 3.75 8.60 5.92
N ILE A 100 3.64 7.28 6.01
CA ILE A 100 3.71 6.54 7.26
C ILE A 100 5.12 5.99 7.44
N THR A 101 5.68 6.16 8.63
CA THR A 101 6.92 5.48 9.05
C THR A 101 6.65 4.72 10.34
N VAL A 102 6.96 3.42 10.36
CA VAL A 102 6.98 2.60 11.58
C VAL A 102 8.44 2.33 11.91
N ASP A 103 8.88 2.82 13.08
CA ASP A 103 10.27 2.80 13.51
C ASP A 103 10.38 2.28 14.94
N HIS A 104 10.86 1.03 15.10
CA HIS A 104 10.96 0.34 16.39
C HIS A 104 9.68 0.42 17.23
N GLY A 105 8.52 0.26 16.60
CA GLY A 105 7.18 0.36 17.22
C GLY A 105 6.64 1.79 17.41
N SER A 106 7.43 2.83 17.15
CA SER A 106 6.95 4.21 17.03
C SER A 106 6.29 4.43 15.67
N VAL A 107 5.17 5.14 15.64
CA VAL A 107 4.47 5.47 14.39
C VAL A 107 4.57 6.96 14.13
N LEU A 108 5.02 7.32 12.93
CA LEU A 108 5.10 8.69 12.46
C LEU A 108 4.26 8.87 11.20
N VAL A 109 3.49 9.96 11.15
CA VAL A 109 2.77 10.42 9.96
C VAL A 109 3.41 11.74 9.54
N ASN A 110 3.94 11.79 8.32
CA ASN A 110 4.71 12.94 7.79
C ASN A 110 5.83 13.42 8.74
N ASP A 111 6.64 12.47 9.23
CA ASP A 111 7.72 12.65 10.22
C ASP A 111 7.29 13.18 11.60
N LYS A 112 5.98 13.30 11.88
CA LYS A 112 5.46 13.70 13.18
C LYS A 112 4.98 12.46 13.95
N PRO A 113 5.31 12.32 15.24
CA PRO A 113 4.78 11.23 16.06
C PRO A 113 3.25 11.21 16.05
N ALA A 114 2.67 10.05 15.76
CA ALA A 114 1.23 9.81 15.85
C ALA A 114 0.90 9.09 17.16
N ALA A 115 -0.15 9.55 17.84
CA ALA A 115 -0.69 8.87 19.01
C ALA A 115 -1.71 7.81 18.59
N ALA A 116 -1.80 6.72 19.35
CA ALA A 116 -2.93 5.80 19.23
C ALA A 116 -4.16 6.40 19.94
N ASN A 117 -5.35 6.20 19.35
CA ASN A 117 -6.65 6.57 19.90
C ASN A 117 -7.34 5.37 20.58
#